data_AF-A0A2P6FUE3-F1
#
_entry.id   AF-A0A2P6FUE3-F1
#
_cell.length_a   1.000
_cell.length_b   1.000
_cell.length_c   1.000
_cell.angle_alpha   90.00
_cell.angle_beta   90.00
_cell.angle_gamma   90.00
#
_symmetry.space_group_name_H-M   'P 1'
#
loop_
_entity.id
_entity.type
_entity.pdbx_description
1 polymer ?
#
loop_
_entity_poly.entity_id
_entity_poly.type
_entity_poly.pdbx_seq_one_letter_code
_entity_poly.pdbx_strand_id
1 'polypeptide(L)'
;MAVEWMNSLFGGALISLSLFVFAVINNIAFGVGDMLKNTLEREASISWNNQILFLIGLIISPVIFTTLFYPVSGKTFQNEPVILMIAGLLVGVGYKLCNGGLITRMVLLSTYNLKASIAVLILFLIFGGASQLIFMFLTV
;
A
#
# COMPACT_ATOMS: atom_id res chain seq x y z
N MET A 1 -13.07 -1.41 21.72
CA MET A 1 -14.03 -1.82 20.67
C MET A 1 -14.64 -0.66 19.87
N ALA A 2 -14.92 0.53 20.44
CA ALA A 2 -15.59 1.61 19.69
C ALA A 2 -14.67 2.53 18.82
N VAL A 3 -13.34 2.46 18.94
CA VAL A 3 -12.40 3.42 18.31
C VAL A 3 -11.65 2.86 17.08
N GLU A 4 -11.74 1.56 16.82
CA GLU A 4 -10.87 0.91 15.81
C GLU A 4 -11.20 1.28 14.35
N TRP A 5 -12.48 1.42 14.03
CA TRP A 5 -12.91 1.85 12.70
C TRP A 5 -12.48 3.31 12.43
N MET A 6 -12.48 4.14 13.48
CA MET A 6 -12.12 5.56 13.37
C MET A 6 -10.61 5.72 13.13
N ASN A 7 -9.77 4.94 13.83
CA ASN A 7 -8.33 4.90 13.57
C ASN A 7 -8.01 4.45 12.14
N SER A 8 -8.73 3.45 11.63
CA SER A 8 -8.57 2.97 10.24
C SER A 8 -8.96 4.06 9.23
N LEU A 9 -10.03 4.81 9.50
CA LEU A 9 -10.47 5.93 8.67
C LEU A 9 -9.44 7.07 8.65
N PHE A 10 -8.93 7.46 9.83
CA PHE A 10 -7.87 8.48 9.94
C PHE A 10 -6.58 8.05 9.26
N GLY A 11 -6.19 6.78 9.39
CA GLY A 11 -5.03 6.24 8.68
C GLY A 11 -5.17 6.36 7.15
N GLY A 12 -6.31 5.95 6.61
CA GLY A 12 -6.60 6.09 5.17
C GLY A 12 -6.61 7.55 4.70
N ALA A 13 -7.19 8.44 5.50
CA ALA A 13 -7.21 9.88 5.21
C ALA A 13 -5.80 10.49 5.21
N LEU A 14 -4.94 10.12 6.17
CA LEU A 14 -3.56 10.61 6.27
C LEU A 14 -2.70 10.15 5.08
N ILE A 15 -2.83 8.89 4.66
CA ILE A 15 -2.10 8.37 3.49
C ILE A 15 -2.55 9.12 2.22
N SER A 16 -3.85 9.31 2.05
CA SER A 16 -4.41 10.04 0.91
C SER A 16 -3.94 11.50 0.88
N LEU A 17 -3.91 12.17 2.03
CA LEU A 17 -3.41 13.53 2.16
C LEU A 17 -1.90 13.61 1.84
N SER A 18 -1.12 12.65 2.31
CA SER A 18 0.32 12.56 2.03
C SER A 18 0.60 12.40 0.53
N LEU A 19 -0.13 11.50 -0.14
CA LEU A 19 -0.04 11.32 -1.59
C LEU A 19 -0.49 12.57 -2.36
N PHE A 20 -1.53 13.26 -1.89
CA PHE A 20 -1.99 14.52 -2.49
C PHE A 20 -0.91 15.61 -2.40
N VAL A 21 -0.31 15.81 -1.22
CA VAL A 21 0.78 16.77 -1.03
C VAL A 21 1.97 16.44 -1.92
N PHE A 22 2.35 15.15 -2.02
CA PHE A 22 3.40 14.71 -2.93
C PHE A 22 3.06 15.04 -4.39
N ALA A 23 1.82 14.78 -4.81
CA ALA A 23 1.36 15.07 -6.16
C ALA A 23 1.39 16.57 -6.49
N VAL A 24 1.01 17.43 -5.53
CA VAL A 24 1.09 18.89 -5.68
C VAL A 24 2.53 19.37 -5.81
N ILE A 25 3.45 18.85 -5.00
CA ILE A 25 4.87 19.26 -5.05
C ILE A 25 5.55 18.82 -6.35
N ASN A 26 5.21 17.64 -6.85
CA ASN A 26 5.88 17.03 -8.01
C ASN A 26 5.09 17.18 -9.32
N ASN A 27 3.90 17.82 -9.29
CA ASN A 27 2.95 17.96 -10.39
C ASN A 27 2.49 16.64 -11.04
N ILE A 28 2.76 15.49 -10.41
CA ILE A 28 2.45 14.17 -10.95
C ILE A 28 1.92 13.29 -9.84
N ALA A 29 0.77 12.67 -10.08
CA ALA A 29 0.17 11.71 -9.16
C ALA A 29 0.72 10.29 -9.40
N PHE A 30 1.21 9.66 -8.32
CA PHE A 30 1.65 8.27 -8.31
C PHE A 30 1.06 7.55 -7.10
N GLY A 31 0.83 6.24 -7.22
CA GLY A 31 0.68 5.41 -6.03
C GLY A 31 2.02 4.98 -5.48
N VAL A 32 2.02 4.51 -4.23
CA VAL A 32 3.22 4.04 -3.52
C VAL A 32 3.92 2.91 -4.29
N GLY A 33 3.16 1.99 -4.90
CA GLY A 33 3.72 0.91 -5.70
C GLY A 33 4.40 1.39 -6.98
N ASP A 34 3.89 2.45 -7.61
CA ASP A 34 4.50 3.06 -8.79
C ASP A 34 5.77 3.81 -8.43
N MET A 35 5.79 4.48 -7.27
CA MET A 35 7.01 5.11 -6.75
C MET A 35 8.11 4.08 -6.52
N LEU A 36 7.78 2.91 -5.95
CA LEU A 36 8.74 1.82 -5.76
C LEU A 36 9.28 1.30 -7.10
N LYS A 37 8.38 1.00 -8.06
CA LYS A 37 8.75 0.57 -9.42
C LYS A 37 9.65 1.59 -10.11
N ASN A 38 9.26 2.86 -10.10
CA ASN A 38 10.00 3.94 -10.74
C ASN A 38 11.35 4.16 -10.06
N THR A 39 11.43 4.06 -8.74
CA THR A 39 12.70 4.14 -7.99
C THR A 39 13.67 3.02 -8.41
N LEU A 40 13.15 1.81 -8.65
CA LEU A 40 13.94 0.65 -9.11
C LEU A 40 14.38 0.78 -10.57
N GLU A 41 13.49 1.25 -11.45
CA GLU A 41 13.74 1.40 -12.89
C GLU A 41 14.45 2.73 -13.24
N ARG A 42 14.54 3.65 -12.28
CA ARG A 42 15.14 4.98 -12.40
C ARG A 42 14.59 5.77 -13.58
N GLU A 43 13.26 5.82 -13.72
CA GLU A 43 12.64 6.56 -14.83
C GLU A 43 12.91 8.07 -14.67
N ALA A 44 13.26 8.72 -15.78
CA ALA A 44 13.64 10.14 -15.81
C ALA A 44 12.48 11.12 -15.60
N SER A 45 11.24 10.62 -15.46
CA SER A 45 10.02 11.43 -15.43
C SER A 45 9.81 12.20 -14.12
N ILE A 46 10.49 11.82 -13.02
CA ILE A 46 10.40 12.46 -11.68
C ILE A 46 11.79 12.54 -11.05
N SER A 47 11.97 13.52 -10.16
CA SER A 47 13.10 13.52 -9.22
C SER A 47 13.06 12.24 -8.38
N TRP A 48 13.88 11.26 -8.78
CA TRP A 48 14.11 10.00 -8.06
C TRP A 48 14.38 10.23 -6.56
N ASN A 49 15.07 11.33 -6.24
CA ASN A 49 15.33 11.76 -4.86
C ASN A 49 14.03 11.97 -4.06
N ASN A 50 13.01 12.60 -4.66
CA ASN A 50 11.75 12.89 -3.97
C ASN A 50 10.97 11.61 -3.67
N GLN A 51 10.98 10.66 -4.60
CA GLN A 51 10.33 9.35 -4.40
C GLN A 51 11.00 8.58 -3.28
N ILE A 52 12.33 8.55 -3.24
CA ILE A 52 13.08 7.90 -2.17
C ILE A 52 12.83 8.56 -0.82
N LEU A 53 12.86 9.89 -0.75
CA LEU A 53 12.56 10.60 0.49
C LEU A 53 11.14 10.27 0.99
N PHE A 54 10.17 10.18 0.09
CA PHE A 54 8.81 9.77 0.44
C PHE A 54 8.75 8.34 0.97
N LEU A 55 9.39 7.38 0.29
CA LEU A 55 9.44 5.98 0.70
C LEU A 55 10.16 5.80 2.04
N ILE A 56 11.26 6.52 2.26
CA ILE A 56 11.97 6.55 3.54
C ILE A 56 11.06 7.10 4.64
N GLY A 57 10.36 8.22 4.38
CA GLY A 57 9.38 8.78 5.31
C GLY A 57 8.26 7.80 5.67
N LEU A 58 7.79 7.01 4.69
CA LEU A 58 6.76 5.99 4.87
C LEU A 58 7.24 4.84 5.78
N ILE A 59 8.51 4.45 5.71
CA ILE A 59 9.09 3.41 6.58
C ILE A 59 9.39 3.97 7.98
N ILE A 60 9.90 5.20 8.07
CA ILE A 60 10.30 5.82 9.33
C ILE A 60 9.08 6.21 10.18
N SER A 61 8.00 6.68 9.56
CA SER A 61 6.77 7.13 10.24
C SER A 61 6.20 6.10 11.24
N PRO A 62 5.93 4.83 10.88
CA PRO A 62 5.42 3.83 11.83
C PRO A 62 6.43 3.50 12.93
N VAL A 63 7.74 3.59 12.67
CA VAL A 63 8.78 3.37 13.70
C VAL A 63 8.75 4.50 14.73
N ILE A 64 8.67 5.76 14.30
CA ILE A 64 8.56 6.91 15.21
C ILE A 64 7.24 6.83 15.99
N PHE A 65 6.13 6.52 15.32
CA PHE A 65 4.82 6.44 15.97
C PHE A 65 4.77 5.37 17.06
N THR A 66 5.29 4.16 16.77
CA THR A 66 5.31 3.06 17.74
C THR A 66 6.28 3.32 18.89
N THR A 67 7.45 3.88 18.64
CA THR A 67 8.42 4.17 19.71
C THR A 67 7.95 5.25 20.69
N LEU A 68 7.21 6.26 20.20
CA LEU A 68 6.77 7.39 21.03
C LEU A 68 5.40 7.19 21.70
N PHE A 69 4.44 6.58 21.00
CA PHE A 69 3.04 6.56 21.46
C PHE A 69 2.53 5.17 21.86
N TYR A 70 3.05 4.10 21.23
CA TYR A 70 2.57 2.73 21.42
C TYR A 70 3.72 1.73 21.34
N PRO A 71 4.53 1.58 22.41
CA PRO A 71 5.60 0.60 22.43
C PRO A 71 4.99 -0.79 22.21
N VAL A 72 5.37 -1.41 21.10
CA VAL A 72 4.84 -2.71 20.70
C VAL A 72 5.33 -3.75 21.71
N SER A 73 4.45 -4.18 22.61
CA SER A 73 4.65 -5.42 23.37
C SER A 73 4.73 -6.55 22.36
N GLY A 74 5.91 -7.14 22.22
CA GLY A 74 6.28 -8.03 21.13
C GLY A 74 5.22 -9.07 20.79
N LYS A 75 4.44 -8.80 19.75
CA LYS A 75 3.84 -9.88 18.98
C LYS A 75 4.99 -10.48 18.20
N THR A 76 5.49 -11.63 18.66
CA THR A 76 6.34 -12.49 17.87
C THR A 76 5.59 -12.78 16.58
N PHE A 77 5.99 -12.15 15.47
CA PHE A 77 5.63 -12.63 14.15
C PHE A 77 6.03 -14.11 14.13
N GLN A 78 5.09 -15.01 13.87
CA GLN A 78 5.45 -16.39 13.60
C GLN A 78 6.40 -16.35 12.39
N ASN A 79 7.64 -16.78 12.65
CA ASN A 79 8.81 -16.60 11.80
C ASN A 79 8.72 -17.42 10.50
N GLU A 80 7.95 -16.97 9.53
CA GLU A 80 7.91 -17.59 8.20
C GLU A 80 8.41 -16.60 7.12
N PRO A 81 9.69 -16.20 7.16
CA PRO A 81 10.25 -15.21 6.23
C PRO A 81 10.14 -15.66 4.77
N VAL A 82 10.17 -16.98 4.52
CA VAL A 82 9.99 -17.56 3.18
C VAL A 82 8.60 -17.28 2.64
N ILE A 83 7.56 -17.48 3.45
CA ILE A 83 6.17 -17.22 3.07
C ILE A 83 5.96 -15.73 2.78
N LEU A 84 6.53 -14.85 3.62
CA LEU A 84 6.46 -13.40 3.40
C LEU A 84 7.15 -12.95 2.10
N MET A 85 8.30 -13.53 1.78
CA MET A 85 9.00 -13.26 0.51
C MET A 85 8.16 -13.70 -0.69
N ILE A 86 7.62 -14.92 -0.66
CA ILE A 86 6.76 -15.44 -1.73
C ILE A 86 5.49 -14.59 -1.89
N ALA A 87 4.86 -14.22 -0.77
CA ALA A 87 3.68 -13.35 -0.77
C ALA A 87 4.00 -11.98 -1.38
N GLY A 88 5.12 -11.36 -1.01
CA GLY A 88 5.57 -10.10 -1.59
C GLY A 88 5.81 -10.18 -3.10
N LEU A 89 6.43 -11.26 -3.58
CA LEU A 89 6.62 -11.50 -5.01
C LEU A 89 5.29 -11.67 -5.74
N LEU A 90 4.35 -12.44 -5.19
CA LEU A 90 3.01 -12.60 -5.76
C LEU A 90 2.27 -11.26 -5.86
N VAL A 91 2.34 -10.42 -4.83
CA VAL A 91 1.75 -9.08 -4.82
C VAL A 91 2.39 -8.21 -5.90
N GLY A 92 3.71 -8.26 -6.07
CA GLY A 92 4.41 -7.54 -7.13
C GLY A 92 3.98 -7.98 -8.54
N VAL A 93 3.85 -9.28 -8.77
CA VAL A 93 3.34 -9.83 -10.05
C VAL A 93 1.90 -9.37 -10.30
N GLY A 94 1.03 -9.46 -9.29
CA GLY A 94 -0.35 -8.98 -9.38
C GLY A 94 -0.43 -7.47 -9.69
N TYR A 95 0.40 -6.66 -9.03
CA TYR A 95 0.48 -5.21 -9.27
C TYR A 95 0.83 -4.89 -10.73
N LYS A 96 1.77 -5.63 -11.31
CA LYS A 96 2.16 -5.49 -12.72
C LYS A 96 1.04 -5.93 -13.66
N LEU A 97 0.39 -7.06 -13.41
CA LEU A 97 -0.74 -7.55 -14.22
C LEU A 97 -1.91 -6.57 -14.21
N CYS A 98 -2.15 -5.92 -13.08
CA CYS A 98 -3.16 -4.90 -12.93
C CYS A 98 -2.69 -3.51 -13.39
N ASN A 99 -1.52 -3.33 -14.03
CA ASN A 99 -0.97 -2.03 -14.44
C ASN A 99 -1.09 -0.95 -13.35
N GLY A 100 -0.81 -1.29 -12.08
CA GLY A 100 -0.93 -0.40 -10.94
C GLY A 100 -1.88 -0.90 -9.84
N GLY A 101 -1.79 -0.26 -8.67
CA GLY A 101 -2.59 -0.60 -7.49
C GLY A 101 -3.96 0.07 -7.46
N LEU A 102 -4.81 -0.38 -6.54
CA LEU A 102 -6.14 0.19 -6.29
C LEU A 102 -6.08 1.69 -6.00
N ILE A 103 -5.16 2.10 -5.11
CA ILE A 103 -4.97 3.50 -4.71
C ILE A 103 -4.46 4.34 -5.89
N THR A 104 -3.51 3.81 -6.67
CA THR A 104 -3.02 4.45 -7.90
C THR A 104 -4.17 4.77 -8.86
N ARG A 105 -5.01 3.77 -9.14
CA ARG A 105 -6.13 3.88 -10.09
C ARG A 105 -7.23 4.81 -9.59
N MET A 106 -7.46 4.86 -8.28
CA MET A 106 -8.40 5.77 -7.65
C MET A 106 -7.89 7.22 -7.63
N VAL A 107 -6.62 7.47 -7.32
CA VAL A 107 -6.08 8.84 -7.30
C VAL A 107 -5.95 9.41 -8.71
N LEU A 108 -5.62 8.58 -9.70
CA LEU A 108 -5.49 8.96 -11.11
C LEU A 108 -6.81 8.88 -11.91
N LEU A 109 -7.98 8.89 -11.24
CA LEU A 109 -9.34 8.75 -11.80
C LEU A 109 -9.59 9.57 -13.09
N SER A 110 -8.88 10.69 -13.28
CA SER A 110 -8.98 11.52 -14.48
C SER A 110 -8.46 10.87 -15.77
N THR A 111 -7.70 9.76 -15.70
CA THR A 111 -7.05 9.16 -16.90
C THR A 111 -7.39 7.68 -17.11
N TYR A 112 -7.95 6.98 -16.12
CA TYR A 112 -8.12 5.54 -16.15
C TYR A 112 -9.58 5.08 -16.27
N ASN A 113 -9.79 3.99 -17.02
CA ASN A 113 -11.10 3.37 -17.19
C ASN A 113 -11.73 2.93 -15.86
N LEU A 114 -12.85 3.56 -15.48
CA LEU A 114 -13.66 3.22 -14.29
C LEU A 114 -13.96 1.72 -14.16
N LYS A 115 -14.26 1.06 -15.28
CA LYS A 115 -14.54 -0.39 -15.33
C LYS A 115 -13.36 -1.22 -14.80
N ALA A 116 -12.13 -0.85 -15.15
CA ALA A 116 -10.94 -1.55 -14.69
C ALA A 116 -10.70 -1.34 -13.19
N SER A 117 -10.93 -0.13 -12.67
CA SER A 117 -10.79 0.15 -11.23
C SER A 117 -11.78 -0.67 -10.40
N ILE A 118 -13.03 -0.75 -10.86
CA ILE A 118 -14.07 -1.56 -10.20
C ILE A 118 -13.72 -3.05 -10.25
N ALA A 119 -13.22 -3.54 -11.39
CA ALA A 119 -12.79 -4.94 -11.51
C ALA A 119 -11.65 -5.29 -10.53
N VAL A 120 -10.64 -4.42 -10.41
CA VAL A 120 -9.53 -4.62 -9.45
C VAL A 120 -10.04 -4.59 -8.00
N LEU A 121 -10.97 -3.67 -7.67
CA LEU A 121 -11.61 -3.63 -6.35
C LEU A 121 -12.32 -4.95 -6.03
N ILE A 122 -13.17 -5.43 -6.93
CA ILE A 122 -13.95 -6.66 -6.74
C ILE A 122 -13.01 -7.86 -6.57
N LEU A 123 -12.00 -8.00 -7.43
CA LEU A 123 -11.02 -9.07 -7.32
C LEU A 123 -10.27 -9.01 -5.98
N PHE A 124 -9.85 -7.83 -5.55
CA PHE A 124 -9.16 -7.66 -4.28
C PHE A 124 -10.02 -8.09 -3.09
N LEU A 125 -11.30 -7.69 -3.07
CA LEU A 125 -12.23 -8.06 -2.01
C LEU A 125 -12.53 -9.57 -2.01
N ILE A 126 -12.74 -10.17 -3.19
CA ILE A 126 -13.03 -11.61 -3.31
C ILE A 126 -11.83 -12.44 -2.87
N PHE A 127 -10.65 -12.19 -3.43
CA PHE A 127 -9.44 -12.96 -3.08
C PHE A 127 -8.98 -12.69 -1.65
N GLY A 128 -9.06 -11.43 -1.20
CA GLY A 128 -8.78 -11.05 0.18
C GLY A 128 -9.70 -11.79 1.15
N GLY A 129 -11.01 -11.73 0.93
CA GLY A 129 -12.00 -12.43 1.76
C GLY A 129 -11.84 -13.96 1.71
N ALA A 130 -11.63 -14.53 0.52
CA ALA A 130 -11.42 -15.96 0.35
C ALA A 130 -10.17 -16.46 1.08
N SER A 131 -9.05 -15.71 1.01
CA SER A 131 -7.81 -16.07 1.70
C SER A 131 -7.99 -16.12 3.23
N GLN A 132 -8.75 -15.18 3.80
CA GLN A 132 -9.06 -15.14 5.23
C GLN A 132 -9.96 -16.31 5.64
N LEU A 133 -10.97 -16.63 4.83
CA LEU A 133 -11.83 -17.80 5.07
C LEU A 133 -11.05 -19.11 5.04
N ILE A 134 -10.19 -19.29 4.04
CA ILE A 134 -9.34 -20.48 3.92
C ILE A 134 -8.42 -20.60 5.15
N PHE A 135 -7.80 -19.49 5.56
CA PHE A 135 -6.93 -19.49 6.74
C PHE A 135 -7.71 -19.86 8.00
N MET A 136 -8.92 -19.32 8.17
CA MET A 136 -9.82 -19.66 9.28
C MET A 136 -10.20 -21.15 9.29
N PHE A 137 -10.49 -21.77 8.15
CA PHE A 137 -10.79 -23.21 8.08
C PHE A 137 -9.58 -24.11 8.33
N LEU A 138 -8.35 -23.65 8.05
CA LEU A 138 -7.11 -24.40 8.28
C LEU A 138 -6.60 -24.33 9.72
N THR A 139 -7.06 -23.33 10.50
CA THR A 139 -6.65 -23.12 11.90
C THR A 139 -7.69 -23.55 12.94
N VAL A 140 -8.88 -24.01 12.51
CA VAL A 140 -9.89 -24.71 13.33
C VAL A 140 -9.65 -26.21 13.27
#